data_AF-A0A8H4SRZ6-F1
#
_entry.id   AF-A0A8H4SRZ6-F1
#
_cell.length_a   1.000
_cell.length_b   1.000
_cell.length_c   1.000
_cell.angle_alpha   90.00
_cell.angle_beta   90.00
_cell.angle_gamma   90.00
#
_symmetry.space_group_name_H-M   'P 1'
#
loop_
_entity.id
_entity.type
_entity.pdbx_description
1 polymer ?
#
loop_
_entity_poly.entity_id
_entity_poly.type
_entity_poly.pdbx_seq_one_letter_code
_entity_poly.pdbx_strand_id
1 'polypeptide(L)'
;MGSRYSDRSDVRPFTCHPNCAGRRFLAQAESLLTAELKKPTITTIQGLAILGPLYVAMGEDAAGWLHHGMAIQLALDMGMNLDSTVLNGSERFPPEEIELRRQIYWALYCDNKFWSSYTGRVCNMLDSNASVNLPAFPQANRDGNTRRLAVDALHYVLCTHGQILENIHLNMSVIN
;
A
#
# COMPACT_ATOMS: atom_id res chain seq x y z
N MET A 1 5.17 -0.22 15.59
CA MET A 1 3.94 0.04 16.38
C MET A 1 3.87 -0.77 17.68
N GLY A 2 4.00 -2.10 17.63
CA GLY A 2 3.86 -2.96 18.82
C GLY A 2 4.87 -2.69 19.95
N SER A 3 6.07 -2.20 19.62
CA SER A 3 7.13 -1.84 20.57
C SER A 3 6.69 -0.85 21.66
N ARG A 4 5.71 0.01 21.39
CA ARG A 4 5.19 0.99 22.35
C ARG A 4 4.47 0.34 23.53
N TYR A 5 3.93 -0.85 23.32
CA TYR A 5 3.15 -1.62 24.28
C TYR A 5 3.93 -2.80 24.85
N SER A 6 5.22 -2.92 24.52
CA SER A 6 6.07 -3.98 25.06
C SER A 6 6.72 -3.54 26.37
N ASP A 7 6.71 -4.45 27.35
CA ASP A 7 7.38 -4.25 28.65
C ASP A 7 8.89 -4.56 28.60
N ARG A 8 9.40 -5.01 27.44
CA ARG A 8 10.82 -5.37 27.30
C ARG A 8 11.69 -4.11 27.11
N SER A 9 12.73 -3.99 27.93
CA SER A 9 13.63 -2.83 27.97
C SER A 9 14.56 -2.71 26.74
N ASP A 10 14.77 -3.79 25.99
CA ASP A 10 15.53 -3.84 24.74
C ASP A 10 14.79 -3.16 23.57
N VAL A 11 13.46 -3.25 23.58
CA VAL A 11 12.53 -2.70 22.59
C VAL A 11 12.02 -1.31 23.00
N ARG A 12 11.85 -1.10 24.31
CA ARG A 12 11.44 0.17 24.92
C ARG A 12 12.34 0.49 26.11
N PRO A 13 13.45 1.23 25.91
CA PRO A 13 14.25 1.73 27.02
C PRO A 13 13.41 2.61 27.96
N PHE A 14 13.55 2.43 29.26
CA PHE A 14 12.83 3.23 30.27
C PHE A 14 13.06 4.75 30.13
N THR A 15 14.17 5.15 29.51
CA THR A 15 14.57 6.53 29.27
C THR A 15 13.99 7.15 28.00
N CYS A 16 13.34 6.36 27.12
CA CYS A 16 12.79 6.89 25.87
C CYS A 16 11.28 7.14 25.99
N HIS A 17 10.81 8.27 25.43
CA HIS A 17 9.37 8.52 25.29
C HIS A 17 8.69 7.34 24.56
N PRO A 18 7.41 7.02 24.84
CA PRO A 18 6.68 5.96 24.14
C PRO A 18 6.72 6.11 22.60
N ASN A 19 6.85 7.34 22.10
CA ASN A 19 6.97 7.66 20.67
C ASN A 19 8.37 7.34 20.09
N CYS A 20 9.35 6.99 20.91
CA CYS A 20 10.68 6.57 20.47
C CYS A 20 10.81 5.04 20.41
N ALA A 21 9.84 4.30 20.96
CA ALA A 21 9.89 2.83 21.00
C ALA A 21 9.70 2.24 19.60
N GLY A 22 10.63 1.38 19.19
CA GLY A 22 10.65 0.76 17.85
C GLY A 22 11.49 1.49 16.80
N ARG A 23 12.10 2.66 17.10
CA ARG A 23 13.03 3.36 16.19
C ARG A 23 14.19 2.48 15.71
N ARG A 24 14.67 1.56 16.56
CA ARG A 24 15.73 0.61 16.19
C ARG A 24 15.32 -0.32 15.04
N PHE A 25 14.07 -0.79 15.06
CA PHE A 25 13.55 -1.65 13.98
C PHE A 25 13.32 -0.85 12.70
N LEU A 26 12.85 0.40 12.84
CA LEU A 26 12.71 1.32 11.71
C LEU A 26 14.07 1.58 11.04
N ALA A 27 15.11 1.94 11.82
CA ALA A 27 16.46 2.15 11.31
C ALA A 27 17.05 0.90 10.63
N GLN A 28 16.78 -0.29 11.18
CA GLN A 28 17.19 -1.54 10.55
C GLN A 28 16.45 -1.79 9.23
N ALA A 29 15.14 -1.56 9.19
CA ALA A 29 14.33 -1.69 7.98
C ALA A 29 14.79 -0.71 6.88
N GLU A 30 15.08 0.54 7.24
CA GLU A 30 15.64 1.55 6.32
C GLU A 30 16.98 1.12 5.72
N SER A 31 17.88 0.55 6.54
CA SER A 31 19.18 0.07 6.07
C SER A 31 19.02 -1.07 5.06
N LEU A 32 18.14 -2.03 5.33
CA LEU A 32 17.85 -3.14 4.41
C LEU A 32 17.19 -2.63 3.13
N LEU A 33 16.20 -1.75 3.26
CA LEU A 33 15.48 -1.18 2.12
C LEU A 33 16.42 -0.42 1.20
N THR A 34 17.34 0.39 1.75
CA THR A 34 18.33 1.15 0.96
C THR A 34 19.20 0.23 0.09
N ALA A 35 19.50 -0.98 0.57
CA ALA A 35 20.22 -1.97 -0.21
C ALA A 35 19.34 -2.58 -1.33
N GLU A 36 18.07 -2.86 -1.04
CA GLU A 36 17.11 -3.42 -2.01
C GLU A 36 16.72 -2.45 -3.13
N LEU A 37 16.71 -1.14 -2.88
CA LEU A 37 16.32 -0.12 -3.87
C LEU A 37 17.16 -0.14 -5.16
N LYS A 38 18.33 -0.77 -5.16
CA LYS A 38 19.14 -0.98 -6.38
C LYS A 38 18.51 -2.00 -7.34
N LYS A 39 17.73 -2.95 -6.83
CA LYS A 39 17.03 -4.01 -7.57
C LYS A 39 15.68 -4.27 -6.88
N PRO A 40 14.72 -3.35 -7.02
CA PRO A 40 13.47 -3.41 -6.29
C PRO A 40 12.64 -4.64 -6.68
N THR A 41 11.94 -5.20 -5.71
CA THR A 41 11.05 -6.35 -5.88
C THR A 41 9.66 -6.05 -5.32
N ILE A 42 8.71 -6.97 -5.48
CA ILE A 42 7.37 -6.85 -4.88
C ILE A 42 7.45 -6.64 -3.36
N THR A 43 8.39 -7.33 -2.68
CA THR A 43 8.58 -7.19 -1.24
C THR A 43 9.10 -5.82 -0.86
N THR A 44 9.94 -5.21 -1.71
CA THR A 44 10.41 -3.83 -1.54
C THR A 44 9.23 -2.85 -1.58
N ILE A 45 8.28 -3.04 -2.52
CA ILE A 45 7.05 -2.22 -2.61
C ILE A 45 6.20 -2.37 -1.35
N GLN A 46 5.96 -3.61 -0.89
CA GLN A 46 5.21 -3.87 0.33
C GLN A 46 5.90 -3.27 1.57
N GLY A 47 7.23 -3.37 1.65
CA GLY A 47 8.03 -2.77 2.71
C GLY A 47 7.89 -1.25 2.75
N LEU A 48 7.96 -0.59 1.60
CA LEU A 48 7.74 0.85 1.47
C LEU A 48 6.33 1.27 1.91
N ALA A 49 5.31 0.53 1.48
CA ALA A 49 3.92 0.77 1.86
C ALA A 49 3.72 0.65 3.38
N ILE A 50 4.37 -0.31 4.03
CA ILE A 50 4.31 -0.49 5.50
C ILE A 50 5.12 0.58 6.24
N LEU A 51 6.26 1.01 5.69
CA LEU A 51 7.09 2.05 6.29
C LEU A 51 6.41 3.42 6.31
N GLY A 52 5.60 3.75 5.31
CA GLY A 52 4.87 5.02 5.25
C GLY A 52 4.11 5.35 6.55
N PRO A 53 3.14 4.52 6.98
CA PRO A 53 2.42 4.71 8.24
C PRO A 53 3.31 4.65 9.49
N LEU A 54 4.44 3.93 9.45
CA LEU A 54 5.38 3.89 10.57
C LEU A 54 6.05 5.25 10.79
N TYR A 55 6.42 5.97 9.74
CA TYR A 55 6.95 7.33 9.86
C TYR A 55 5.92 8.31 10.42
N VAL A 56 4.67 8.25 9.96
CA VAL A 56 3.57 9.08 10.52
C VAL A 56 3.40 8.82 12.01
N ALA A 57 3.45 7.55 12.41
CA ALA A 57 3.35 7.18 13.82
C ALA A 57 4.51 7.69 14.69
N MET A 58 5.63 8.10 14.07
CA MET A 58 6.79 8.72 14.71
C MET A 58 6.79 10.26 14.57
N GLY A 59 5.78 10.84 13.92
CA GLY A 59 5.66 12.28 13.65
C GLY A 59 6.43 12.76 12.42
N GLU A 60 6.82 11.86 11.53
CA GLU A 60 7.64 12.14 10.34
C GLU A 60 6.80 12.01 9.05
N ASP A 61 5.66 12.70 8.99
CA ASP A 61 4.65 12.56 7.93
C ASP A 61 5.19 12.79 6.52
N ALA A 62 6.13 13.73 6.37
CA ALA A 62 6.78 14.01 5.09
C ALA A 62 7.61 12.81 4.60
N ALA A 63 8.33 12.13 5.50
CA ALA A 63 9.06 10.91 5.17
C ALA A 63 8.08 9.80 4.80
N GLY A 64 6.98 9.65 5.54
CA GLY A 64 5.95 8.67 5.24
C GLY A 64 5.35 8.84 3.85
N TRP A 65 4.99 10.07 3.47
CA TRP A 65 4.49 10.40 2.13
C TRP A 65 5.49 10.09 1.02
N LEU A 66 6.78 10.39 1.21
CA LEU A 66 7.81 10.10 0.22
C LEU A 66 8.01 8.60 0.00
N HIS A 67 8.00 7.80 1.08
CA HIS A 67 8.11 6.34 0.98
C HIS A 67 6.88 5.73 0.29
N HIS A 68 5.69 6.26 0.57
CA HIS A 68 4.48 5.86 -0.15
C HIS A 68 4.58 6.17 -1.65
N GLY A 69 5.07 7.37 -2.01
CA GLY A 69 5.31 7.75 -3.40
C GLY A 69 6.31 6.84 -4.11
N MET A 70 7.38 6.41 -3.43
CA MET A 70 8.33 5.42 -3.98
C MET A 70 7.66 4.07 -4.25
N ALA A 71 6.79 3.61 -3.34
CA ALA A 71 6.05 2.36 -3.54
C ALA A 71 5.18 2.43 -4.80
N ILE A 72 4.46 3.54 -5.00
CA ILE A 72 3.62 3.77 -6.18
C ILE A 72 4.48 3.77 -7.44
N GLN A 73 5.58 4.53 -7.48
CA GLN A 73 6.45 4.61 -8.65
C GLN A 73 6.99 3.23 -9.03
N LEU A 74 7.48 2.46 -8.06
CA LEU A 74 7.97 1.10 -8.30
C LEU A 74 6.88 0.13 -8.78
N ALA A 75 5.65 0.25 -8.26
CA ALA A 75 4.53 -0.56 -8.73
C ALA A 75 4.16 -0.26 -10.19
N LEU A 76 4.20 1.02 -10.57
CA LEU A 76 3.98 1.44 -11.97
C LEU A 76 5.13 1.00 -12.88
N ASP A 77 6.38 1.13 -12.43
CA ASP A 77 7.57 0.70 -13.19
C ASP A 77 7.54 -0.83 -13.45
N MET A 78 6.97 -1.61 -12.53
CA MET A 78 6.73 -3.06 -12.71
C MET A 78 5.47 -3.39 -13.53
N GLY A 79 4.75 -2.39 -14.03
CA GLY A 79 3.54 -2.56 -14.83
C GLY A 79 2.34 -3.12 -14.07
N MET A 80 2.28 -2.96 -12.74
CA MET A 80 1.17 -3.51 -11.95
C MET A 80 -0.17 -2.82 -12.22
N ASN A 81 -0.16 -1.65 -12.86
CA ASN A 81 -1.35 -0.95 -13.33
C ASN A 81 -1.92 -1.52 -14.64
N LEU A 82 -1.22 -2.46 -15.28
CA LEU A 82 -1.62 -3.08 -16.54
C LEU A 82 -2.15 -4.49 -16.28
N ASP A 83 -3.16 -4.90 -17.03
CA ASP A 83 -3.60 -6.29 -16.99
C ASP A 83 -2.56 -7.21 -17.64
N SER A 84 -1.92 -8.02 -16.80
CA SER A 84 -0.97 -9.06 -17.22
C SER A 84 -1.54 -10.06 -18.24
N THR A 85 -2.87 -10.18 -18.35
CA THR A 85 -3.53 -11.05 -19.33
C THR A 85 -3.55 -10.48 -20.75
N VAL A 86 -3.32 -9.16 -20.90
CA VAL A 86 -3.32 -8.43 -22.18
C VAL A 86 -1.90 -8.37 -22.79
N LEU A 87 -0.87 -8.64 -21.98
CA LEU A 87 0.53 -8.67 -22.42
C LEU A 87 0.84 -9.96 -23.19
N ASN A 88 0.44 -10.01 -24.47
CA ASN A 88 0.57 -11.13 -25.41
C ASN A 88 2.01 -11.62 -25.72
N GLY A 89 3.04 -11.24 -24.94
CA GLY A 89 4.44 -11.58 -25.22
C GLY A 89 5.38 -11.71 -24.02
N SER A 90 4.89 -11.55 -22.79
CA SER A 90 5.68 -11.78 -21.57
C SER A 90 5.51 -13.22 -21.09
N GLU A 91 6.52 -13.79 -20.45
CA GLU A 91 6.34 -14.98 -19.61
C GLU A 91 5.11 -14.75 -18.71
N ARG A 92 4.13 -15.64 -18.83
CA ARG A 92 2.85 -15.51 -18.14
C ARG A 92 3.09 -15.84 -16.68
N PHE A 93 2.99 -14.85 -15.81
CA PHE A 93 3.06 -15.07 -14.36
C PHE A 93 2.02 -16.12 -13.92
N PRO A 94 2.30 -16.88 -12.85
CA PRO A 94 1.31 -17.78 -12.29
C PRO A 94 0.08 -16.98 -11.82
N PRO A 95 -1.14 -17.56 -11.88
CA PRO A 95 -2.38 -16.86 -11.53
C PRO A 95 -2.35 -16.22 -10.13
N GLU A 96 -1.68 -16.86 -9.17
CA GLU A 96 -1.50 -16.35 -7.81
C GLU A 96 -0.67 -15.06 -7.78
N GLU A 97 0.40 -14.97 -8.57
CA GLU A 97 1.23 -13.77 -8.63
C GLU A 97 0.51 -12.62 -9.34
N ILE A 98 -0.31 -12.93 -10.36
CA ILE A 98 -1.17 -11.94 -11.03
C ILE A 98 -2.17 -11.34 -10.02
N GLU A 99 -2.81 -12.19 -9.22
CA GLU A 99 -3.71 -11.73 -8.15
C GLU A 99 -2.96 -10.88 -7.13
N LEU A 100 -1.78 -11.33 -6.67
CA LEU A 100 -0.98 -10.59 -5.69
C LEU A 100 -0.60 -9.19 -6.20
N ARG A 101 -0.12 -9.07 -7.44
CA ARG A 101 0.25 -7.78 -8.05
C ARG A 101 -0.96 -6.85 -8.15
N ARG A 102 -2.10 -7.39 -8.58
CA ARG A 102 -3.37 -6.66 -8.64
C ARG A 102 -3.81 -6.18 -7.25
N GLN A 103 -3.75 -7.04 -6.24
CA GLN A 103 -4.06 -6.66 -4.86
C GLN A 103 -3.16 -5.53 -4.35
N ILE A 104 -1.85 -5.62 -4.59
CA ILE A 104 -0.90 -4.58 -4.18
C ILE A 104 -1.19 -3.25 -4.87
N TYR A 105 -1.42 -3.26 -6.18
CA TYR A 105 -1.77 -2.05 -6.94
C TYR A 105 -3.01 -1.36 -6.36
N TRP A 106 -4.07 -2.12 -6.15
CA TRP A 106 -5.33 -1.59 -5.62
C TRP A 106 -5.23 -1.16 -4.15
N ALA A 107 -4.36 -1.80 -3.36
CA ALA A 107 -4.07 -1.36 -2.00
C ALA A 107 -3.37 0.01 -2.01
N LEU A 108 -2.35 0.18 -2.85
CA LEU A 108 -1.66 1.46 -3.04
C LEU A 108 -2.60 2.56 -3.56
N TYR A 109 -3.55 2.22 -4.43
CA TYR A 109 -4.58 3.13 -4.91
C TYR A 109 -5.45 3.67 -3.76
N CYS A 110 -5.97 2.78 -2.90
CA CYS A 110 -6.75 3.18 -1.73
C CYS A 110 -5.92 3.98 -0.74
N ASP A 111 -4.71 3.52 -0.45
CA ASP A 111 -3.79 4.21 0.47
C ASP A 111 -3.46 5.60 -0.05
N ASN A 112 -3.22 5.78 -1.36
CA ASN A 112 -2.96 7.09 -1.93
C ASN A 112 -4.12 8.07 -1.66
N LYS A 113 -5.38 7.65 -1.82
CA LYS A 113 -6.54 8.49 -1.49
C LYS A 113 -6.59 8.84 -0.01
N PHE A 114 -6.30 7.86 0.85
CA PHE A 114 -6.21 8.10 2.29
C PHE A 114 -5.12 9.12 2.63
N TRP A 115 -3.92 8.97 2.08
CA TRP A 115 -2.81 9.89 2.28
C TRP A 115 -3.10 11.31 1.77
N SER A 116 -3.70 11.42 0.58
CA SER A 116 -4.13 12.70 0.00
C SER A 116 -5.18 13.39 0.87
N SER A 117 -6.15 12.62 1.37
CA SER A 117 -7.19 13.14 2.27
C SER A 117 -6.61 13.57 3.63
N TYR A 118 -5.68 12.77 4.18
CA TYR A 118 -5.01 13.04 5.45
C TYR A 118 -4.10 14.28 5.38
N THR A 119 -3.39 14.47 4.28
CA THR A 119 -2.37 15.53 4.15
C THR A 119 -2.80 16.74 3.33
N GLY A 120 -3.99 16.71 2.73
CA GLY A 120 -4.50 17.74 1.82
C GLY A 120 -3.77 17.79 0.47
N ARG A 121 -3.03 16.74 0.11
CA ARG A 121 -2.27 16.65 -1.16
C ARG A 121 -3.11 16.06 -2.28
N VAL A 122 -2.73 16.33 -3.52
CA VAL A 122 -3.41 15.79 -4.71
C VAL A 122 -3.21 14.27 -4.80
N CYS A 123 -4.26 13.53 -5.20
CA CYS A 123 -4.16 12.10 -5.50
C CYS A 123 -3.42 11.91 -6.84
N ASN A 124 -2.34 11.12 -6.86
CA ASN A 124 -1.61 10.80 -8.09
C ASN A 124 -2.05 9.48 -8.75
N MET A 125 -2.73 8.59 -8.02
CA MET A 125 -3.34 7.38 -8.57
C MET A 125 -4.80 7.65 -8.94
N LEU A 126 -5.03 7.89 -10.23
CA LEU A 126 -6.35 8.12 -10.83
C LEU A 126 -6.91 6.85 -11.45
N ASP A 127 -8.24 6.77 -11.54
CA ASP A 127 -8.94 5.65 -12.17
C ASP A 127 -8.53 5.45 -13.64
N SER A 128 -8.31 6.54 -14.36
CA SER A 128 -7.88 6.52 -15.76
C SER A 128 -6.51 5.87 -15.98
N ASN A 129 -5.68 5.79 -14.95
CA ASN A 129 -4.34 5.19 -15.03
C ASN A 129 -4.36 3.68 -14.75
N ALA A 130 -5.49 3.14 -14.27
CA ALA A 130 -5.67 1.72 -13.99
C ALA A 130 -6.23 1.00 -15.23
N SER A 131 -5.38 0.20 -15.88
CA SER A 131 -5.78 -0.76 -16.92
C SER A 131 -5.82 -2.20 -16.39
N VAL A 132 -5.89 -2.35 -15.06
CA VAL A 132 -5.95 -3.63 -14.34
C VAL A 132 -7.34 -3.79 -13.74
N ASN A 133 -7.89 -4.99 -13.85
CA ASN A 133 -9.21 -5.29 -13.28
C ASN A 133 -9.21 -5.13 -11.74
N LEU A 134 -10.37 -4.86 -11.16
CA LEU A 134 -10.53 -4.87 -9.70
C LEU A 134 -10.15 -6.24 -9.11
N PRO A 135 -9.74 -6.30 -7.83
CA PRO A 135 -9.56 -7.57 -7.13
C PRO A 135 -10.87 -8.37 -7.20
N ALA A 136 -10.79 -9.70 -7.32
CA ALA A 136 -12.01 -10.50 -7.35
C ALA A 136 -12.71 -10.43 -5.99
N PHE A 137 -14.04 -10.29 -5.97
CA PHE A 137 -14.78 -10.41 -4.71
C PHE A 137 -14.57 -11.82 -4.14
N PRO A 138 -14.17 -11.96 -2.87
CA PRO A 138 -13.89 -13.27 -2.30
C PRO A 138 -15.15 -14.13 -2.29
N GLN A 139 -15.11 -15.25 -3.01
CA GLN A 139 -16.15 -16.26 -2.94
C GLN A 139 -15.89 -17.15 -1.72
N ALA A 140 -16.92 -17.35 -0.89
CA ALA A 140 -16.82 -18.23 0.27
C ALA A 140 -16.57 -19.67 -0.18
N ASN A 141 -15.30 -20.10 -0.17
CA ASN A 141 -14.95 -21.48 -0.43
C ASN A 141 -15.06 -22.30 0.88
N ARG A 142 -15.46 -23.57 0.78
CA ARG A 142 -15.82 -24.43 1.94
C ARG A 142 -14.70 -24.60 3.00
N ASP A 143 -13.45 -24.29 2.64
CA ASP A 143 -12.26 -24.43 3.49
C ASP A 143 -11.67 -23.07 3.96
N GLY A 144 -12.41 -21.98 3.78
CA GLY A 144 -11.88 -20.62 3.84
C GLY A 144 -11.64 -20.06 5.25
N ASN A 145 -10.39 -19.62 5.50
CA ASN A 145 -10.01 -18.78 6.64
C ASN A 145 -10.84 -17.48 6.63
N THR A 146 -11.82 -17.38 7.54
CA THR A 146 -12.79 -16.27 7.64
C THR A 146 -12.11 -14.90 7.70
N ARG A 147 -10.92 -14.80 8.31
CA ARG A 147 -10.17 -13.54 8.39
C ARG A 147 -9.68 -13.07 7.04
N ARG A 148 -9.19 -13.99 6.20
CA ARG A 148 -8.70 -13.68 4.86
C ARG A 148 -9.84 -13.19 3.97
N LEU A 149 -10.97 -13.90 4.00
CA LEU A 149 -12.17 -13.51 3.27
C LEU A 149 -12.66 -12.10 3.67
N ALA A 150 -12.62 -11.77 4.95
CA ALA A 150 -12.99 -10.43 5.43
C ALA A 150 -12.02 -9.34 4.94
N VAL A 151 -10.72 -9.60 4.93
CA VAL A 151 -9.71 -8.67 4.43
C VAL A 151 -9.88 -8.44 2.93
N ASP A 152 -10.05 -9.51 2.16
CA ASP A 152 -10.24 -9.43 0.70
C ASP A 152 -11.54 -8.66 0.36
N ALA A 153 -12.61 -8.89 1.12
CA ALA A 153 -13.89 -8.19 0.94
C ALA A 153 -13.78 -6.71 1.29
N LEU A 154 -13.09 -6.38 2.39
CA LEU A 154 -12.85 -5.00 2.79
C LEU A 154 -12.02 -4.28 1.73
N HIS A 155 -10.97 -4.93 1.22
CA HIS A 155 -10.12 -4.36 0.18
C HIS A 155 -10.93 -4.04 -1.08
N TYR A 156 -11.77 -4.98 -1.55
CA TYR A 156 -12.67 -4.75 -2.67
C TYR A 156 -13.62 -3.55 -2.45
N VAL A 157 -14.23 -3.46 -1.26
CA VAL A 157 -15.16 -2.37 -0.93
C VAL A 157 -14.44 -1.02 -0.90
N LEU A 158 -13.23 -0.96 -0.33
CA LEU A 158 -12.42 0.27 -0.32
C LEU A 158 -12.06 0.74 -1.73
N CYS A 159 -11.75 -0.20 -2.63
CA CYS A 159 -11.45 0.13 -4.03
C CYS A 159 -12.67 0.76 -4.71
N THR A 160 -13.81 0.06 -4.67
CA THR A 160 -15.06 0.54 -5.30
C THR A 160 -15.54 1.87 -4.72
N HIS A 161 -15.43 2.06 -3.40
CA HIS A 161 -15.72 3.34 -2.76
C HIS A 161 -14.78 4.45 -3.26
N GLY A 162 -13.49 4.17 -3.39
CA GLY A 162 -12.50 5.11 -3.91
C GLY A 162 -12.81 5.60 -5.34
N GLN A 163 -13.30 4.71 -6.21
CA GLN A 163 -13.70 5.04 -7.57
C GLN A 163 -14.97 5.90 -7.60
N ILE A 164 -15.96 5.57 -6.76
CA ILE A 164 -17.20 6.35 -6.65
C ILE A 164 -16.91 7.79 -6.20
N LEU A 165 -16.07 7.96 -5.17
CA LEU A 165 -15.69 9.27 -4.67
C LEU A 165 -14.97 10.11 -5.72
N GLU A 166 -14.06 9.50 -6.50
CA GLU A 166 -13.36 10.18 -7.59
C GLU A 166 -14.33 10.66 -8.67
N ASN A 167 -15.24 9.79 -9.10
CA ASN A 167 -16.27 10.15 -10.08
C ASN A 167 -17.17 11.30 -9.59
N ILE A 168 -17.57 11.29 -8.31
CA ILE A 168 -18.37 12.38 -7.73
C ILE A 168 -17.57 13.69 -7.71
N HIS A 169 -16.30 13.65 -7.31
CA HIS A 169 -15.46 14.83 -7.24
C HIS A 169 -15.21 15.45 -8.62
N LEU A 170 -14.90 14.62 -9.61
CA LEU A 170 -14.71 15.07 -11.00
C LEU A 170 -16.00 15.68 -11.57
N ASN A 171 -17.16 15.03 -11.35
CA ASN A 171 -18.43 15.56 -11.83
C ASN A 171 -18.82 16.89 -11.17
N MET A 172 -18.53 17.09 -9.88
CA MET A 172 -18.76 18.39 -9.22
C MET A 172 -17.83 19.49 -9.73
N SER A 173 -16.60 19.15 -10.13
CA SER A 173 -15.65 20.13 -10.68
C SER A 173 -16.01 20.62 -12.09
N VAL A 174 -16.81 19.87 -12.84
CA VAL A 174 -17.26 20.21 -14.21
C VAL A 174 -18.50 21.12 -14.21
N ILE A 175 -19.22 21.20 -13.08
CA ILE A 175 -20.49 21.96 -12.96
C ILE A 175 -20.27 23.39 -12.44
N ASN A 176 -19.07 23.72 -11.95
CA ASN A 176 -18.67 25.07 -11.54
C ASN A 176 -17.78 25.75 -12.59
#